data_AF-A0A6J5BIE3-F1
#
_entry.id   AF-A0A6J5BIE3-F1
#
_cell.length_a   1.000
_cell.length_b   1.000
_cell.length_c   1.000
_cell.angle_alpha   90.00
_cell.angle_beta   90.00
_cell.angle_gamma   90.00
#
_symmetry.space_group_name_H-M   'P 1'
#
loop_
_entity.id
_entity.type
_entity.pdbx_description
1 polymer ?
#
loop_
_entity_poly.entity_id
_entity_poly.type
_entity_poly.pdbx_seq_one_letter_code
_entity_poly.pdbx_strand_id
1 'polypeptide(L)'
;MVHWIGSDSILTQVQINDYLTTGLGKLGTPTGHGPLIQIPSVGTPVTISYKGPTADITLTKAQLCGVLSGKFTKWSDVGVSSGSAPDAFKVIYRSESSGTSELLTRHLQAVCGADSNVAFQGKSTFAQEFPSNTPPANFIAATGSGGVATAINAQDSAITYLSPDPAFTVALKQAALVNRNDEAAGGFSPDSENVSTALGSTAALPPANGVIERNPSGANWSNTNNQANPFNWVRSSVDPSTGYPIVGYTNFVISQCYTDSAVANAIKSFLTSHYSAANSVVGGANPGKIDQHKLVPLTNTNRARVLAAFVNGTTANLNINNATICGSYAGRG
;
A
#
# COMPACT_ATOMS: atom_id res chain seq x y z
N MET A 1 2.58 16.80 18.00
CA MET A 1 1.88 17.44 16.86
C MET A 1 2.14 16.60 15.62
N VAL A 2 1.14 16.35 14.77
CA VAL A 2 1.25 15.46 13.60
C VAL A 2 1.12 16.31 12.35
N HIS A 3 2.10 16.30 11.44
CA HIS A 3 2.06 17.12 10.21
C HIS A 3 1.70 16.30 8.96
N TRP A 4 2.02 15.01 8.98
CA TRP A 4 1.74 14.06 7.91
C TRP A 4 1.74 12.64 8.48
N ILE A 5 1.22 11.69 7.70
CA ILE A 5 1.33 10.25 7.98
C ILE A 5 1.73 9.49 6.72
N GLY A 6 2.45 8.39 6.90
CA GLY A 6 2.59 7.34 5.89
C GLY A 6 1.49 6.28 6.08
N SER A 7 0.86 5.82 5.01
CA SER A 7 -0.21 4.82 5.07
C SER A 7 -0.30 4.00 3.79
N ASP A 8 -0.26 2.67 3.89
CA ASP A 8 -0.62 1.78 2.78
C ASP A 8 -2.14 1.57 2.68
N SER A 9 -2.88 1.91 3.75
CA SER A 9 -4.34 2.00 3.72
C SER A 9 -4.77 3.26 3.00
N ILE A 10 -5.58 3.10 1.95
CA ILE A 10 -6.08 4.24 1.17
C ILE A 10 -7.22 4.90 1.96
N LEU A 11 -7.18 6.21 2.12
CA LEU A 11 -8.33 6.95 2.66
C LEU A 11 -9.55 6.68 1.80
N THR A 12 -10.62 6.20 2.43
CA THR A 12 -11.89 5.96 1.76
C THR A 12 -12.54 7.28 1.36
N GLN A 13 -13.39 7.25 0.33
CA GLN A 13 -14.16 8.43 -0.07
C GLN A 13 -14.99 9.00 1.09
N VAL A 14 -15.51 8.13 1.98
CA VAL A 14 -16.25 8.54 3.18
C VAL A 14 -15.35 9.32 4.13
N GLN A 15 -14.16 8.81 4.48
CA GLN A 15 -13.22 9.53 5.36
C GLN A 15 -12.81 10.89 4.79
N ILE A 16 -12.60 10.97 3.47
CA ILE A 16 -12.27 12.23 2.80
C ILE A 16 -13.46 13.20 2.87
N ASN A 17 -14.67 12.73 2.59
CA ASN A 17 -15.88 13.54 2.66
C ASN A 17 -16.11 14.04 4.09
N ASP A 18 -15.98 13.18 5.09
CA ASP A 18 -16.14 13.53 6.51
C ASP A 18 -15.13 14.61 6.92
N TYR A 19 -13.85 14.45 6.55
CA TYR A 19 -12.82 15.44 6.82
C TYR A 19 -13.14 16.82 6.22
N LEU A 20 -13.69 16.86 5.00
CA LEU A 20 -13.98 18.09 4.26
C LEU A 20 -15.34 18.71 4.57
N THR A 21 -16.25 17.99 5.21
CA THR A 21 -17.62 18.48 5.50
C THR A 21 -17.89 18.71 6.98
N THR A 22 -17.30 17.90 7.86
CA THR A 22 -17.54 17.94 9.31
C THR A 22 -16.25 18.02 10.13
N GLY A 23 -15.12 17.55 9.58
CA GLY A 23 -13.83 17.48 10.26
C GLY A 23 -12.99 18.76 10.21
N LEU A 24 -11.70 18.60 10.54
CA LEU A 24 -10.74 19.71 10.65
C LEU A 24 -10.48 20.43 9.31
N GLY A 25 -10.71 19.76 8.18
CA GLY A 25 -10.59 20.35 6.85
C GLY A 25 -11.89 20.91 6.29
N LYS A 26 -12.91 21.10 7.14
CA LYS A 26 -14.22 21.58 6.71
C LYS A 26 -14.11 22.82 5.84
N LEU A 27 -14.62 22.73 4.62
CA LEU A 27 -14.58 23.82 3.65
C LEU A 27 -15.34 25.05 4.17
N GLY A 28 -14.77 26.23 3.91
CA GLY A 28 -15.36 27.50 4.33
C GLY A 28 -15.26 27.80 5.83
N THR A 29 -14.47 27.04 6.59
CA THR A 29 -14.22 27.29 8.02
C THR A 29 -12.87 27.98 8.20
N PRO A 30 -12.80 29.30 8.49
CA PRO A 30 -11.53 30.03 8.55
C PRO A 30 -10.54 29.53 9.61
N THR A 31 -11.03 28.95 10.70
CA THR A 31 -10.19 28.34 11.75
C THR A 31 -9.75 26.90 11.43
N GLY A 32 -10.16 26.36 10.28
CA GLY A 32 -9.86 25.00 9.87
C GLY A 32 -8.45 24.81 9.32
N HIS A 33 -8.11 23.55 9.07
CA HIS A 33 -6.80 23.11 8.58
C HIS A 33 -6.70 23.10 7.04
N GLY A 34 -7.80 23.37 6.34
CA GLY A 34 -7.89 23.29 4.89
C GLY A 34 -7.89 21.84 4.35
N PRO A 35 -7.90 21.68 3.02
CA PRO A 35 -7.95 20.37 2.37
C PRO A 35 -6.77 19.48 2.75
N LEU A 36 -6.98 18.16 2.78
CA LEU A 36 -5.89 17.18 2.85
C LEU A 36 -5.41 16.83 1.44
N ILE A 37 -4.18 16.35 1.36
CA ILE A 37 -3.54 15.78 0.18
C ILE A 37 -3.26 14.32 0.50
N GLN A 38 -3.65 13.41 -0.39
CA GLN A 38 -3.24 12.01 -0.38
C GLN A 38 -2.48 11.75 -1.69
N ILE A 39 -1.24 11.25 -1.61
CA ILE A 39 -0.39 10.99 -2.77
C ILE A 39 0.38 9.68 -2.60
N PRO A 40 0.63 8.94 -3.69
CA PRO A 40 1.41 7.72 -3.60
C PRO A 40 2.87 8.09 -3.34
N SER A 41 3.50 7.39 -2.41
CA SER A 41 4.91 7.53 -2.08
C SER A 41 5.74 6.63 -2.99
N VAL A 42 5.52 5.32 -2.89
CA VAL A 42 6.20 4.27 -3.67
C VAL A 42 5.26 3.07 -3.86
N GLY A 43 5.49 2.30 -4.92
CA GLY A 43 4.90 0.99 -5.11
C GLY A 43 5.55 -0.06 -4.21
N THR A 44 4.79 -1.05 -3.77
CA THR A 44 5.29 -2.15 -2.93
C THR A 44 4.56 -3.45 -3.26
N PRO A 45 5.26 -4.59 -3.29
CA PRO A 45 4.62 -5.89 -3.08
C PRO A 45 4.18 -6.03 -1.62
N VAL A 46 3.25 -6.95 -1.38
CA VAL A 46 3.17 -7.66 -0.09
C VAL A 46 3.78 -9.04 -0.30
N THR A 47 4.96 -9.26 0.27
CA THR A 47 5.68 -10.53 0.12
C THR A 47 4.99 -11.63 0.92
N ILE A 48 5.03 -12.86 0.41
CA ILE A 48 4.70 -14.05 1.19
C ILE A 48 6.02 -14.68 1.63
N SER A 49 6.40 -14.44 2.88
CA SER A 49 7.68 -14.86 3.44
C SER A 49 7.53 -16.13 4.28
N TYR A 50 8.50 -17.03 4.27
CA TYR A 50 8.41 -18.31 4.96
C TYR A 50 9.73 -18.87 5.51
N LYS A 51 9.60 -19.79 6.45
CA LYS A 51 10.62 -20.73 6.95
C LYS A 51 10.08 -22.15 6.88
N GLY A 52 10.96 -23.12 6.61
CA GLY A 52 10.64 -24.54 6.58
C GLY A 52 11.23 -25.20 5.34
N PRO A 53 10.50 -25.26 4.21
CA PRO A 53 10.99 -25.85 2.97
C PRO A 53 12.34 -25.28 2.54
N THR A 54 13.27 -26.17 2.20
CA THR A 54 14.59 -25.80 1.67
C THR A 54 14.53 -25.44 0.19
N ALA A 55 13.53 -25.92 -0.54
CA ALA A 55 13.25 -25.52 -1.91
C ALA A 55 12.55 -24.15 -1.94
N ASP A 56 12.65 -23.48 -3.09
CA ASP A 56 11.84 -22.29 -3.35
C ASP A 56 10.41 -22.71 -3.65
N ILE A 57 9.43 -21.95 -3.14
CA ILE A 57 8.01 -22.27 -3.31
C ILE A 57 7.36 -21.28 -4.27
N THR A 58 6.48 -21.83 -5.12
CA THR A 58 5.55 -21.04 -5.92
C THR A 58 4.14 -21.42 -5.49
N LEU A 59 3.33 -20.45 -5.08
CA LEU A 59 1.95 -20.68 -4.68
C LEU A 59 0.99 -20.25 -5.79
N THR A 60 0.04 -21.13 -6.12
CA THR A 60 -1.12 -20.74 -6.92
C THR A 60 -2.09 -19.89 -6.09
N LYS A 61 -3.01 -19.20 -6.78
CA LYS A 61 -4.12 -18.47 -6.13
C LYS A 61 -4.85 -19.34 -5.11
N ALA A 62 -5.22 -20.57 -5.47
CA ALA A 62 -5.96 -21.45 -4.58
C ALA A 62 -5.15 -21.85 -3.33
N GLN A 63 -3.84 -22.08 -3.49
CA GLN A 63 -2.94 -22.39 -2.38
C GLN A 63 -2.75 -21.21 -1.45
N LEU A 64 -2.50 -20.00 -1.99
CA LEU A 64 -2.39 -18.78 -1.20
C LEU A 64 -3.65 -18.51 -0.37
N CYS A 65 -4.82 -18.58 -1.02
CA CYS A 65 -6.12 -18.41 -0.36
C CYS A 65 -6.38 -19.49 0.70
N GLY A 66 -6.01 -20.74 0.41
CA GLY A 66 -6.15 -21.84 1.34
C GLY A 66 -5.26 -21.67 2.59
N VAL A 67 -4.01 -21.25 2.42
CA VAL A 67 -3.10 -20.96 3.54
C VAL A 67 -3.63 -19.82 4.42
N LEU A 68 -3.96 -18.68 3.81
CA LEU A 68 -4.31 -17.46 4.55
C LEU A 68 -5.72 -17.50 5.16
N SER A 69 -6.56 -18.45 4.76
CA SER A 69 -7.85 -18.73 5.41
C SER A 69 -7.80 -19.86 6.44
N GLY A 70 -6.65 -20.51 6.60
CA GLY A 70 -6.47 -21.67 7.47
C GLY A 70 -7.05 -22.98 6.95
N LYS A 71 -7.46 -23.03 5.67
CA LYS A 71 -7.83 -24.28 4.99
C LYS A 71 -6.64 -25.21 4.81
N PHE A 72 -5.47 -24.65 4.54
CA PHE A 72 -4.21 -25.36 4.47
C PHE A 72 -3.34 -25.00 5.66
N THR A 73 -2.80 -26.02 6.31
CA THR A 73 -2.03 -25.90 7.56
C THR A 73 -0.68 -26.61 7.49
N LYS A 74 -0.41 -27.30 6.38
CA LYS A 74 0.82 -28.05 6.12
C LYS A 74 1.41 -27.73 4.76
N TRP A 75 2.72 -27.89 4.62
CA TRP A 75 3.41 -27.75 3.33
C TRP A 75 2.94 -28.81 2.33
N SER A 76 2.63 -30.02 2.80
CA SER A 76 2.03 -31.07 1.97
C SER A 76 0.69 -30.66 1.33
N ASP A 77 -0.10 -29.81 1.99
CA ASP A 77 -1.39 -29.33 1.48
C ASP A 77 -1.21 -28.44 0.24
N VAL A 78 -0.04 -27.79 0.12
CA VAL A 78 0.34 -26.98 -1.04
C VAL A 78 1.34 -27.69 -1.96
N GLY A 79 1.51 -29.02 -1.79
CA GLY A 79 2.35 -29.84 -2.64
C GLY A 79 3.86 -29.60 -2.48
N VAL A 80 4.29 -29.06 -1.35
CA VAL A 80 5.70 -28.76 -1.05
C VAL A 80 6.21 -29.70 0.03
N SER A 81 7.42 -30.24 -0.15
CA SER A 81 8.12 -30.98 0.92
C SER A 81 8.73 -30.01 1.93
N SER A 82 8.46 -30.22 3.22
CA SER A 82 9.07 -29.43 4.30
C SER A 82 10.55 -29.75 4.55
N GLY A 83 11.08 -30.81 3.93
CA GLY A 83 12.43 -31.29 4.20
C GLY A 83 12.61 -31.71 5.66
N SER A 84 13.60 -31.14 6.35
CA SER A 84 13.85 -31.42 7.77
C SER A 84 12.97 -30.59 8.71
N ALA A 85 12.24 -29.60 8.22
CA ALA A 85 11.34 -28.79 9.04
C ALA A 85 9.99 -29.51 9.26
N PRO A 86 9.24 -29.14 10.32
CA PRO A 86 7.88 -29.62 10.50
C PRO A 86 6.99 -29.35 9.28
N ASP A 87 6.21 -30.36 8.86
CA ASP A 87 5.28 -30.23 7.74
C ASP A 87 4.14 -29.26 8.06
N ALA A 88 3.64 -29.27 9.29
CA ALA A 88 2.71 -28.25 9.78
C ALA A 88 3.43 -26.91 9.97
N PHE A 89 2.80 -25.82 9.52
CA PHE A 89 3.33 -24.47 9.67
C PHE A 89 2.42 -23.57 10.53
N LYS A 90 3.03 -22.53 11.09
CA LYS A 90 2.31 -21.40 11.70
C LYS A 90 2.08 -20.28 10.69
N VAL A 91 0.93 -19.61 10.77
CA VAL A 91 0.70 -18.38 9.98
C VAL A 91 0.89 -17.17 10.89
N ILE A 92 1.90 -16.35 10.63
CA ILE A 92 2.12 -15.14 11.42
C ILE A 92 1.37 -13.97 10.77
N TYR A 93 0.63 -13.20 11.55
CA TYR A 93 -0.18 -12.08 11.05
C TYR A 93 -0.05 -10.82 11.93
N ARG A 94 -0.39 -9.66 11.36
CA ARG A 94 -0.42 -8.37 12.06
C ARG A 94 -1.61 -8.27 13.00
N SER A 95 -1.35 -8.04 14.28
CA SER A 95 -2.36 -7.95 15.36
C SER A 95 -3.25 -6.70 15.29
N GLU A 96 -2.74 -5.64 14.68
CA GLU A 96 -3.28 -4.29 14.67
C GLU A 96 -3.75 -3.87 13.27
N SER A 97 -4.37 -2.70 13.18
CA SER A 97 -4.68 -2.09 11.88
C SER A 97 -3.38 -1.79 11.12
N SER A 98 -3.26 -2.37 9.94
CA SER A 98 -2.03 -2.45 9.16
C SER A 98 -2.33 -2.27 7.67
N GLY A 99 -1.64 -1.34 7.03
CA GLY A 99 -1.75 -1.12 5.59
C GLY A 99 -1.26 -2.33 4.79
N THR A 100 -0.22 -3.04 5.26
CA THR A 100 0.22 -4.31 4.65
C THR A 100 -0.90 -5.36 4.65
N SER A 101 -1.67 -5.41 5.74
CA SER A 101 -2.81 -6.31 5.86
C SER A 101 -3.94 -5.88 4.92
N GLU A 102 -4.22 -4.58 4.81
CA GLU A 102 -5.23 -4.07 3.87
C GLU A 102 -4.87 -4.35 2.41
N LEU A 103 -3.62 -4.14 2.00
CA LEU A 103 -3.16 -4.48 0.65
C LEU A 103 -3.37 -5.97 0.35
N LEU A 104 -2.99 -6.84 1.29
CA LEU A 104 -3.18 -8.28 1.17
C LEU A 104 -4.67 -8.64 1.10
N THR A 105 -5.46 -8.23 2.09
CA THR A 105 -6.85 -8.70 2.22
C THR A 105 -7.74 -8.17 1.11
N ARG A 106 -7.44 -7.00 0.53
CA ARG A 106 -8.14 -6.51 -0.66
C ARG A 106 -7.84 -7.34 -1.90
N HIS A 107 -6.59 -7.79 -2.06
CA HIS A 107 -6.26 -8.77 -3.11
C HIS A 107 -7.02 -10.09 -2.86
N LEU A 108 -6.95 -10.64 -1.66
CA LEU A 108 -7.64 -11.90 -1.31
C LEU A 108 -9.17 -11.79 -1.49
N GLN A 109 -9.78 -10.66 -1.13
CA GLN A 109 -11.19 -10.38 -1.37
C GLN A 109 -11.54 -10.46 -2.86
N ALA A 110 -10.67 -9.95 -3.74
CA ALA A 110 -10.91 -9.95 -5.18
C ALA A 110 -10.78 -11.34 -5.81
N VAL A 111 -9.85 -12.18 -5.31
CA VAL A 111 -9.45 -13.40 -6.03
C VAL A 111 -9.87 -14.72 -5.39
N CYS A 112 -10.06 -14.78 -4.07
CA CYS A 112 -10.12 -16.07 -3.36
C CYS A 112 -11.43 -16.84 -3.55
N GLY A 113 -12.59 -16.17 -3.54
CA GLY A 113 -13.87 -16.84 -3.72
C GLY A 113 -14.00 -18.16 -2.94
N ALA A 114 -14.29 -19.26 -3.64
CA ALA A 114 -14.47 -20.61 -3.07
C ALA A 114 -13.17 -21.33 -2.65
N ASP A 115 -11.99 -20.78 -2.93
CA ASP A 115 -10.71 -21.40 -2.55
C ASP A 115 -10.37 -21.18 -1.06
N SER A 116 -11.15 -20.36 -0.37
CA SER A 116 -10.94 -19.93 1.02
C SER A 116 -12.03 -20.47 1.97
N ASN A 117 -11.66 -20.69 3.24
CA ASN A 117 -12.62 -21.00 4.32
C ASN A 117 -13.37 -19.76 4.84
N VAL A 118 -12.91 -18.56 4.50
CA VAL A 118 -13.52 -17.28 4.88
C VAL A 118 -13.73 -16.39 3.66
N ALA A 119 -14.77 -15.56 3.69
CA ALA A 119 -14.95 -14.50 2.71
C ALA A 119 -14.14 -13.27 3.15
N PHE A 120 -12.97 -13.06 2.55
CA PHE A 120 -12.16 -11.88 2.82
C PHE A 120 -12.91 -10.58 2.44
N GLN A 121 -12.74 -9.53 3.23
CA GLN A 121 -13.48 -8.27 3.16
C GLN A 121 -12.59 -7.03 3.05
N GLY A 122 -11.27 -7.19 2.83
CA GLY A 122 -10.36 -6.07 2.63
C GLY A 122 -10.11 -5.24 3.90
N LYS A 123 -10.13 -5.87 5.08
CA LYS A 123 -9.91 -5.24 6.38
C LYS A 123 -8.42 -5.01 6.62
N SER A 124 -8.10 -3.87 7.24
CA SER A 124 -6.73 -3.55 7.69
C SER A 124 -6.33 -4.28 8.97
N THR A 125 -7.28 -4.78 9.76
CA THR A 125 -7.00 -5.66 10.91
C THR A 125 -7.28 -7.10 10.49
N PHE A 126 -6.23 -7.89 10.26
CA PHE A 126 -6.36 -9.21 9.64
C PHE A 126 -7.25 -10.18 10.43
N ALA A 127 -7.25 -10.09 11.77
CA ALA A 127 -8.14 -10.91 12.60
C ALA A 127 -9.64 -10.70 12.28
N GLN A 128 -10.03 -9.52 11.81
CA GLN A 128 -11.41 -9.19 11.44
C GLN A 128 -11.87 -9.85 10.13
N GLU A 129 -10.97 -10.53 9.41
CA GLU A 129 -11.32 -11.37 8.26
C GLU A 129 -11.98 -12.70 8.69
N PHE A 130 -11.88 -13.05 9.98
CA PHE A 130 -12.36 -14.32 10.51
C PHE A 130 -13.63 -14.13 11.36
N PRO A 131 -14.49 -15.16 11.45
CA PRO A 131 -15.64 -15.15 12.34
C PRO A 131 -15.24 -14.79 13.78
N SER A 132 -16.04 -13.92 14.41
CA SER A 132 -15.80 -13.43 15.77
C SER A 132 -14.41 -12.80 15.98
N ASN A 133 -13.80 -12.28 14.91
CA ASN A 133 -12.45 -11.70 14.90
C ASN A 133 -11.37 -12.66 15.41
N THR A 134 -11.55 -13.98 15.23
CA THR A 134 -10.68 -15.01 15.81
C THR A 134 -10.09 -15.91 14.71
N PRO A 135 -8.82 -15.68 14.31
CA PRO A 135 -8.11 -16.57 13.40
C PRO A 135 -7.92 -17.99 13.97
N PRO A 136 -7.63 -19.00 13.11
CA PRO A 136 -7.38 -20.38 13.53
C PRO A 136 -6.22 -20.52 14.53
N ALA A 137 -6.21 -21.60 15.32
CA ALA A 137 -5.23 -21.80 16.40
C ALA A 137 -3.75 -21.89 15.94
N ASN A 138 -3.48 -22.18 14.66
CA ASN A 138 -2.14 -22.15 14.10
C ASN A 138 -1.69 -20.75 13.66
N PHE A 139 -2.52 -19.72 13.82
CA PHE A 139 -2.20 -18.34 13.52
C PHE A 139 -1.63 -17.65 14.76
N ILE A 140 -0.54 -16.91 14.59
CA ILE A 140 0.16 -16.20 15.67
C ILE A 140 0.14 -14.70 15.36
N ALA A 141 -0.41 -13.92 16.28
CA ALA A 141 -0.46 -12.47 16.17
C ALA A 141 0.89 -11.86 16.54
N ALA A 142 1.33 -10.85 15.80
CA ALA A 142 2.49 -10.03 16.14
C ALA A 142 2.27 -8.57 15.72
N THR A 143 2.95 -7.63 16.38
CA THR A 143 2.75 -6.19 16.15
C THR A 143 3.88 -5.59 15.32
N GLY A 144 3.52 -4.84 14.27
CA GLY A 144 4.47 -4.22 13.35
C GLY A 144 5.28 -5.20 12.50
N SER A 145 5.91 -4.70 11.44
CA SER A 145 6.74 -5.54 10.55
C SER A 145 7.92 -6.20 11.29
N GLY A 146 8.57 -5.47 12.20
CA GLY A 146 9.67 -6.02 13.02
C GLY A 146 9.22 -7.10 14.01
N GLY A 147 8.02 -6.96 14.60
CA GLY A 147 7.46 -7.99 15.47
C GLY A 147 7.06 -9.25 14.70
N VAL A 148 6.48 -9.10 13.51
CA VAL A 148 6.20 -10.25 12.62
C VAL A 148 7.51 -10.94 12.19
N ALA A 149 8.53 -10.18 11.80
CA ALA A 149 9.85 -10.72 11.45
C ALA A 149 10.51 -11.47 12.63
N THR A 150 10.34 -10.97 13.85
CA THR A 150 10.81 -11.66 15.07
C THR A 150 10.03 -12.95 15.30
N ALA A 151 8.70 -12.89 15.20
CA ALA A 151 7.81 -14.02 15.46
C ALA A 151 8.01 -15.18 14.47
N ILE A 152 8.18 -14.89 13.17
CA ILE A 152 8.47 -15.93 12.17
C ILE A 152 9.85 -16.55 12.38
N ASN A 153 10.87 -15.75 12.76
CA ASN A 153 12.21 -16.26 13.01
C ASN A 153 12.27 -17.24 14.20
N ALA A 154 11.37 -17.08 15.17
CA ALA A 154 11.21 -17.97 16.31
C ALA A 154 10.50 -19.31 15.97
N GLN A 155 10.08 -19.54 14.73
CA GLN A 155 9.47 -20.80 14.29
C GLN A 155 10.41 -21.62 13.41
N ASP A 156 10.32 -22.94 13.50
CA ASP A 156 11.02 -23.85 12.56
C ASP A 156 10.26 -23.98 11.23
N SER A 157 8.94 -23.77 11.24
CA SER A 157 8.07 -23.88 10.07
C SER A 157 6.93 -22.86 10.17
N ALA A 158 6.96 -21.84 9.32
CA ALA A 158 6.00 -20.74 9.36
C ALA A 158 5.93 -19.99 8.03
N ILE A 159 4.80 -19.33 7.81
CA ILE A 159 4.54 -18.46 6.67
C ILE A 159 3.88 -17.15 7.15
N THR A 160 4.17 -16.05 6.47
CA THR A 160 3.61 -14.74 6.81
C THR A 160 3.51 -13.86 5.57
N TYR A 161 2.87 -12.71 5.73
CA TYR A 161 2.89 -11.62 4.76
C TYR A 161 3.69 -10.43 5.31
N LEU A 162 4.53 -9.81 4.49
CA LEU A 162 5.44 -8.76 4.96
C LEU A 162 5.82 -7.74 3.88
N SER A 163 6.28 -6.57 4.33
CA SER A 163 7.01 -5.62 3.48
C SER A 163 8.24 -6.29 2.85
N PRO A 164 8.66 -5.91 1.63
CA PRO A 164 9.86 -6.45 1.00
C PRO A 164 11.16 -5.91 1.62
N ASP A 165 11.08 -4.93 2.53
CA ASP A 165 12.25 -4.25 3.08
C ASP A 165 13.26 -5.28 3.66
N PRO A 166 14.52 -5.25 3.21
CA PRO A 166 15.56 -6.14 3.71
C PRO A 166 15.68 -6.13 5.23
N ALA A 167 15.40 -5.00 5.90
CA ALA A 167 15.43 -4.90 7.36
C ALA A 167 14.53 -5.91 8.08
N PHE A 168 13.52 -6.46 7.40
CA PHE A 168 12.60 -7.45 7.97
C PHE A 168 12.67 -8.83 7.32
N THR A 169 13.37 -8.97 6.19
CA THR A 169 13.32 -10.18 5.34
C THR A 169 14.65 -10.93 5.20
N VAL A 170 15.76 -10.42 5.77
CA VAL A 170 17.13 -10.98 5.58
C VAL A 170 17.22 -12.51 5.69
N ALA A 171 16.56 -13.12 6.68
CA ALA A 171 16.67 -14.56 6.95
C ALA A 171 15.52 -15.39 6.37
N LEU A 172 14.64 -14.78 5.58
CA LEU A 172 13.39 -15.40 5.12
C LEU A 172 13.43 -15.65 3.61
N LYS A 173 12.90 -16.81 3.21
CA LYS A 173 12.58 -17.05 1.80
C LYS A 173 11.28 -16.35 1.45
N GLN A 174 11.16 -15.93 0.19
CA GLN A 174 9.95 -15.29 -0.34
C GLN A 174 9.37 -16.15 -1.44
N ALA A 175 8.09 -16.47 -1.33
CA ALA A 175 7.38 -17.27 -2.32
C ALA A 175 7.18 -16.49 -3.61
N ALA A 176 7.38 -17.16 -4.74
CA ALA A 176 6.79 -16.72 -5.99
C ALA A 176 5.28 -17.00 -5.97
N LEU A 177 4.50 -16.20 -6.70
CA LEU A 177 3.05 -16.37 -6.80
C LEU A 177 2.62 -16.48 -8.25
N VAL A 178 1.78 -17.46 -8.56
CA VAL A 178 1.12 -17.54 -9.87
C VAL A 178 0.04 -16.46 -9.93
N ASN A 179 0.16 -15.54 -10.88
CA ASN A 179 -0.89 -14.59 -11.16
C ASN A 179 -2.02 -15.31 -11.92
N ARG A 180 -3.24 -15.27 -11.37
CA ARG A 180 -4.41 -15.93 -11.98
C ARG A 180 -4.78 -15.41 -13.37
N ASN A 181 -4.31 -14.21 -13.73
CA ASN A 181 -4.54 -13.58 -15.02
C ASN A 181 -3.40 -13.87 -16.02
N ASP A 182 -2.34 -14.51 -15.57
CA ASP A 182 -1.14 -14.84 -16.34
C ASP A 182 -0.51 -16.16 -15.85
N GLU A 183 -1.32 -17.23 -15.81
CA GLU A 183 -0.89 -18.52 -15.27
C GLU A 183 0.23 -19.17 -16.10
N ALA A 184 0.32 -18.84 -17.39
CA ALA A 184 1.33 -19.34 -18.31
C ALA A 184 2.76 -18.91 -17.95
N ALA A 185 2.92 -17.80 -17.21
CA ALA A 185 4.22 -17.36 -16.72
C ALA A 185 4.79 -18.25 -15.60
N GLY A 186 3.98 -19.13 -14.99
CA GLY A 186 4.44 -20.13 -14.02
C GLY A 186 4.78 -19.60 -12.62
N GLY A 187 4.80 -18.28 -12.42
CA GLY A 187 5.00 -17.63 -11.12
C GLY A 187 5.87 -16.37 -11.21
N PHE A 188 5.60 -15.41 -10.33
CA PHE A 188 6.35 -14.16 -10.25
C PHE A 188 6.97 -14.02 -8.85
N SER A 189 8.24 -13.65 -8.78
CA SER A 189 8.89 -13.22 -7.53
C SER A 189 8.43 -11.81 -7.14
N PRO A 190 8.46 -11.43 -5.85
CA PRO A 190 8.08 -10.10 -5.39
C PRO A 190 9.19 -9.04 -5.62
N ASP A 191 9.93 -9.14 -6.72
CA ASP A 191 10.97 -8.16 -7.07
C ASP A 191 10.37 -6.90 -7.71
N SER A 192 11.19 -5.85 -7.80
CA SER A 192 10.79 -4.54 -8.30
C SER A 192 10.30 -4.56 -9.76
N GLU A 193 10.81 -5.48 -10.59
CA GLU A 193 10.43 -5.57 -12.00
C GLU A 193 9.01 -6.13 -12.14
N ASN A 194 8.76 -7.28 -11.50
CA ASN A 194 7.45 -7.94 -11.49
C ASN A 194 6.37 -7.07 -10.84
N VAL A 195 6.74 -6.31 -9.80
CA VAL A 195 5.84 -5.34 -9.14
C VAL A 195 5.58 -4.13 -10.02
N SER A 196 6.60 -3.59 -10.69
CA SER A 196 6.44 -2.48 -11.63
C SER A 196 5.51 -2.85 -12.78
N THR A 197 5.63 -4.07 -13.31
CA THR A 197 4.75 -4.61 -14.36
C THR A 197 3.30 -4.68 -13.88
N ALA A 198 3.06 -5.22 -12.69
CA ALA A 198 1.73 -5.30 -12.10
C ALA A 198 1.11 -3.92 -11.78
N LEU A 199 1.90 -2.97 -11.29
CA LEU A 199 1.44 -1.59 -11.03
C LEU A 199 1.25 -0.78 -12.33
N GLY A 200 1.97 -1.12 -13.39
CA GLY A 200 1.84 -0.50 -14.71
C GLY A 200 0.48 -0.75 -15.35
N SER A 201 -0.15 -1.91 -15.07
CA SER A 201 -1.49 -2.23 -15.57
C SER A 201 -2.62 -1.44 -14.90
N THR A 202 -2.32 -0.59 -13.90
CA THR A 202 -3.31 0.17 -13.11
C THR A 202 -3.19 1.71 -13.23
N ALA A 203 -2.58 2.22 -14.30
CA ALA A 203 -2.21 3.63 -14.42
C ALA A 203 -3.38 4.61 -14.70
N ALA A 204 -3.57 5.59 -13.81
CA ALA A 204 -3.26 7.02 -14.08
C ALA A 204 -3.63 7.91 -12.88
N LEU A 205 -2.72 8.80 -12.48
CA LEU A 205 -3.06 9.96 -11.65
C LEU A 205 -4.00 10.90 -12.42
N PRO A 206 -4.78 11.77 -11.74
CA PRO A 206 -5.65 12.72 -12.44
C PRO A 206 -4.83 13.55 -13.45
N PRO A 207 -5.29 13.67 -14.71
CA PRO A 207 -4.52 14.37 -15.72
C PRO A 207 -4.39 15.86 -15.38
N ALA A 208 -3.38 16.54 -15.94
CA ALA A 208 -3.11 17.96 -15.64
C ALA A 208 -4.28 18.89 -16.02
N ASN A 209 -5.06 18.51 -17.02
CA ASN A 209 -6.28 19.17 -17.47
C ASN A 209 -7.56 18.57 -16.87
N GLY A 210 -7.45 17.72 -15.84
CA GLY A 210 -8.59 17.13 -15.16
C GLY A 210 -9.46 18.19 -14.48
N VAL A 211 -10.72 17.85 -14.21
CA VAL A 211 -11.67 18.76 -13.55
C VAL A 211 -11.19 19.14 -12.15
N ILE A 212 -11.60 20.32 -11.67
CA ILE A 212 -11.35 20.78 -10.31
C ILE A 212 -12.71 20.97 -9.63
N GLU A 213 -13.09 20.02 -8.79
CA GLU A 213 -14.23 20.14 -7.89
C GLU A 213 -13.76 19.90 -6.47
N ARG A 214 -13.93 20.92 -5.60
CA ARG A 214 -13.45 20.89 -4.22
C ARG A 214 -14.55 20.52 -3.25
N ASN A 215 -15.80 20.78 -3.60
CA ASN A 215 -16.94 20.52 -2.75
C ASN A 215 -17.36 19.05 -2.89
N PRO A 216 -17.40 18.26 -1.79
CA PRO A 216 -17.88 16.88 -1.83
C PRO A 216 -19.31 16.70 -2.36
N SER A 217 -20.14 17.75 -2.32
CA SER A 217 -21.49 17.75 -2.88
C SER A 217 -21.57 18.23 -4.33
N GLY A 218 -20.43 18.62 -4.94
CA GLY A 218 -20.38 19.13 -6.29
C GLY A 218 -20.53 18.02 -7.34
N ALA A 219 -21.14 18.34 -8.48
CA ALA A 219 -21.49 17.36 -9.52
C ALA A 219 -20.28 16.59 -10.07
N ASN A 220 -19.08 17.19 -10.04
CA ASN A 220 -17.84 16.61 -10.54
C ASN A 220 -16.97 15.98 -9.44
N TRP A 221 -17.44 15.89 -8.19
CA TRP A 221 -16.61 15.42 -7.07
C TRP A 221 -16.12 13.99 -7.27
N SER A 222 -17.02 13.11 -7.70
CA SER A 222 -16.78 11.69 -7.98
C SER A 222 -16.18 11.43 -9.36
N ASN A 223 -15.90 12.46 -10.16
CA ASN A 223 -15.23 12.29 -11.44
C ASN A 223 -13.82 11.74 -11.18
N THR A 224 -13.44 10.65 -11.86
CA THR A 224 -12.14 9.98 -11.67
C THR A 224 -10.95 10.86 -12.04
N ASN A 225 -11.16 11.88 -12.88
CA ASN A 225 -10.17 12.87 -13.27
C ASN A 225 -10.20 14.14 -12.40
N ASN A 226 -11.03 14.19 -11.35
CA ASN A 226 -11.05 15.32 -10.43
C ASN A 226 -9.73 15.39 -9.64
N GLN A 227 -8.94 16.43 -9.90
CA GLN A 227 -7.63 16.61 -9.26
C GLN A 227 -7.76 17.04 -7.80
N ALA A 228 -8.88 17.67 -7.41
CA ALA A 228 -9.10 18.16 -6.06
C ALA A 228 -9.65 17.09 -5.10
N ASN A 229 -10.03 15.91 -5.59
CA ASN A 229 -10.42 14.78 -4.76
C ASN A 229 -9.19 13.90 -4.43
N PRO A 230 -8.73 13.85 -3.16
CA PRO A 230 -7.56 13.06 -2.74
C PRO A 230 -7.69 11.56 -3.02
N PHE A 231 -8.91 11.04 -3.15
CA PHE A 231 -9.16 9.64 -3.50
C PHE A 231 -8.62 9.30 -4.89
N ASN A 232 -8.57 10.28 -5.80
CA ASN A 232 -8.18 10.03 -7.18
C ASN A 232 -6.67 9.91 -7.40
N TRP A 233 -5.87 10.33 -6.42
CA TRP A 233 -4.41 10.30 -6.51
C TRP A 233 -3.79 8.96 -6.12
N VAL A 234 -4.56 8.07 -5.48
CA VAL A 234 -4.10 6.73 -5.14
C VAL A 234 -5.11 5.72 -5.64
N ARG A 235 -4.66 4.79 -6.49
CA ARG A 235 -5.50 3.70 -7.03
C ARG A 235 -5.05 2.37 -6.47
N SER A 236 -6.01 1.50 -6.21
CA SER A 236 -5.74 0.14 -5.78
C SER A 236 -5.50 -0.76 -6.98
N SER A 237 -4.55 -1.70 -6.85
CA SER A 237 -4.29 -2.77 -7.80
C SER A 237 -4.55 -4.11 -7.14
N VAL A 238 -5.81 -4.52 -7.07
CA VAL A 238 -6.22 -5.73 -6.30
C VAL A 238 -6.15 -7.03 -7.10
N ASP A 239 -6.15 -6.97 -8.43
CA ASP A 239 -6.08 -8.15 -9.31
C ASP A 239 -5.40 -7.76 -10.64
N PRO A 240 -4.07 -7.53 -10.62
CA PRO A 240 -3.34 -7.07 -11.80
C PRO A 240 -3.34 -8.14 -12.90
N SER A 241 -3.32 -7.70 -14.17
CA SER A 241 -3.41 -8.61 -15.32
C SER A 241 -2.14 -9.45 -15.58
N THR A 242 -0.99 -9.04 -15.03
CA THR A 242 0.31 -9.73 -15.13
C THR A 242 1.23 -9.26 -14.00
N GLY A 243 2.41 -9.87 -13.86
CA GLY A 243 3.39 -9.57 -12.82
C GLY A 243 2.98 -10.12 -11.44
N TYR A 244 3.72 -9.71 -10.40
CA TYR A 244 3.46 -10.16 -9.02
C TYR A 244 2.05 -9.73 -8.58
N PRO A 245 1.19 -10.65 -8.10
CA PRO A 245 -0.24 -10.36 -7.97
C PRO A 245 -0.63 -9.51 -6.77
N ILE A 246 0.19 -9.47 -5.70
CA ILE A 246 -0.12 -8.72 -4.47
C ILE A 246 0.71 -7.44 -4.41
N VAL A 247 0.18 -6.36 -4.99
CA VAL A 247 0.87 -5.07 -5.10
C VAL A 247 -0.01 -3.91 -4.68
N GLY A 248 0.63 -2.80 -4.32
CA GLY A 248 -0.08 -1.56 -4.06
C GLY A 248 0.88 -0.39 -3.89
N TYR A 249 0.35 0.72 -3.37
CA TYR A 249 1.13 1.90 -3.04
C TYR A 249 1.08 2.14 -1.53
N THR A 250 2.24 2.47 -0.96
CA THR A 250 2.30 3.21 0.30
C THR A 250 2.16 4.70 -0.01
N ASN A 251 1.49 5.47 0.84
CA ASN A 251 1.01 6.80 0.52
C ASN A 251 1.39 7.80 1.61
N PHE A 252 1.51 9.07 1.24
CA PHE A 252 1.52 10.17 2.19
C PHE A 252 0.14 10.82 2.29
N VAL A 253 -0.28 11.12 3.52
CA VAL A 253 -1.40 12.02 3.79
C VAL A 253 -0.87 13.26 4.50
N ILE A 254 -1.09 14.42 3.90
CA ILE A 254 -0.46 15.71 4.24
C ILE A 254 -1.56 16.78 4.25
N SER A 255 -1.38 17.88 4.99
CA SER A 255 -2.26 19.06 4.87
C SER A 255 -1.89 19.87 3.63
N GLN A 256 -2.87 20.47 2.95
CA GLN A 256 -2.54 21.50 1.95
C GLN A 256 -2.10 22.80 2.63
N CYS A 257 -2.67 23.12 3.80
CA CYS A 257 -2.45 24.38 4.48
C CYS A 257 -1.78 24.17 5.84
N TYR A 258 -0.72 24.94 6.10
CA TYR A 258 0.03 24.98 7.35
C TYR A 258 0.14 26.42 7.84
N THR A 259 -0.04 26.62 9.14
CA THR A 259 0.09 27.93 9.78
C THR A 259 1.52 28.44 9.70
N ASP A 260 2.49 27.55 9.91
CA ASP A 260 3.91 27.88 9.78
C ASP A 260 4.43 27.61 8.36
N SER A 261 4.88 28.67 7.70
CA SER A 261 5.50 28.60 6.37
C SER A 261 6.78 27.76 6.34
N ALA A 262 7.53 27.68 7.45
CA ALA A 262 8.72 26.84 7.55
C ALA A 262 8.37 25.35 7.47
N VAL A 263 7.29 24.93 8.13
CA VAL A 263 6.77 23.54 8.04
C VAL A 263 6.34 23.22 6.62
N ALA A 264 5.57 24.13 5.97
CA ALA A 264 5.17 23.95 4.58
C ALA A 264 6.37 23.81 3.62
N ASN A 265 7.39 24.63 3.81
CA ASN A 265 8.61 24.58 3.01
C ASN A 265 9.41 23.30 3.25
N ALA A 266 9.52 22.85 4.51
CA ALA A 266 10.17 21.58 4.84
C ALA A 266 9.47 20.39 4.17
N ILE A 267 8.13 20.37 4.15
CA ILE A 267 7.36 19.32 3.48
C ILE A 267 7.56 19.38 1.96
N LYS A 268 7.54 20.57 1.34
CA LYS A 268 7.84 20.74 -0.08
C LYS A 268 9.24 20.23 -0.44
N SER A 269 10.25 20.56 0.37
CA SER A 269 11.63 20.06 0.19
C SER A 269 11.70 18.54 0.34
N PHE A 270 11.01 17.97 1.33
CA PHE A 270 10.90 16.52 1.51
C PHE A 270 10.30 15.86 0.26
N LEU A 271 9.16 16.32 -0.24
CA LEU A 271 8.53 15.77 -1.44
C LEU A 271 9.41 15.93 -2.69
N THR A 272 10.08 17.07 -2.83
CA THR A 272 11.04 17.32 -3.93
C THR A 272 12.17 16.30 -3.93
N SER A 273 12.74 16.02 -2.74
CA SER A 273 13.79 15.01 -2.58
C SER A 273 13.24 13.60 -2.82
N HIS A 274 12.09 13.26 -2.24
CA HIS A 274 11.47 11.95 -2.32
C HIS A 274 11.18 11.55 -3.77
N TYR A 275 10.59 12.46 -4.55
CA TYR A 275 10.24 12.24 -5.96
C TYR A 275 11.37 12.57 -6.95
N SER A 276 12.59 12.87 -6.48
CA SER A 276 13.73 13.23 -7.33
C SER A 276 14.21 12.06 -8.21
N ALA A 277 14.80 12.37 -9.37
CA ALA A 277 15.41 11.37 -10.26
C ALA A 277 16.40 10.46 -9.52
N ALA A 278 17.27 11.04 -8.68
CA ALA A 278 18.27 10.33 -7.91
C ALA A 278 17.66 9.30 -6.94
N ASN A 279 16.54 9.62 -6.29
CA ASN A 279 15.92 8.70 -5.34
C ASN A 279 15.18 7.53 -6.01
N SER A 280 14.94 7.61 -7.32
CA SER A 280 14.13 6.66 -8.11
C SER A 280 14.94 5.83 -9.11
N VAL A 281 16.26 5.80 -8.98
CA VAL A 281 17.10 4.92 -9.79
C VAL A 281 16.85 3.46 -9.34
N VAL A 282 16.52 2.59 -10.30
CA VAL A 282 16.29 1.15 -10.09
C VAL A 282 17.51 0.38 -10.57
N GLY A 283 18.06 -0.49 -9.74
CA GLY A 283 19.24 -1.30 -10.07
C GLY A 283 20.51 -0.48 -10.31
N GLY A 284 21.50 -1.12 -10.96
CA GLY A 284 22.81 -0.53 -11.24
C GLY A 284 23.73 -0.43 -10.02
N ALA A 285 24.88 0.23 -10.20
CA ALA A 285 25.91 0.36 -9.15
C ALA A 285 25.49 1.32 -8.02
N ASN A 286 24.59 2.27 -8.31
CA ASN A 286 24.14 3.30 -7.37
C ASN A 286 22.60 3.38 -7.39
N PRO A 287 21.88 2.36 -6.88
CA PRO A 287 20.43 2.38 -6.81
C PRO A 287 19.95 3.49 -5.88
N GLY A 288 18.77 4.05 -6.16
CA GLY A 288 18.12 5.03 -5.30
C GLY A 288 17.68 4.41 -3.97
N LYS A 289 17.34 5.23 -2.96
CA LYS A 289 16.94 4.69 -1.65
C LYS A 289 15.67 3.85 -1.72
N ILE A 290 14.75 4.18 -2.62
CA ILE A 290 13.53 3.40 -2.82
C ILE A 290 13.87 1.95 -3.21
N ASP A 291 14.76 1.77 -4.18
CA ASP A 291 15.18 0.45 -4.68
C ASP A 291 16.04 -0.32 -3.66
N GLN A 292 16.88 0.39 -2.88
CA GLN A 292 17.65 -0.21 -1.78
C GLN A 292 16.75 -0.89 -0.73
N HIS A 293 15.53 -0.38 -0.53
CA HIS A 293 14.51 -0.94 0.35
C HIS A 293 13.55 -1.90 -0.37
N LYS A 294 13.88 -2.33 -1.60
CA LYS A 294 13.09 -3.27 -2.42
C LYS A 294 11.67 -2.77 -2.74
N LEU A 295 11.51 -1.45 -2.81
CA LEU A 295 10.28 -0.76 -3.18
C LEU A 295 10.38 -0.27 -4.64
N VAL A 296 9.23 0.05 -5.24
CA VAL A 296 9.16 0.48 -6.64
C VAL A 296 8.94 2.00 -6.71
N PRO A 297 9.85 2.77 -7.32
CA PRO A 297 9.62 4.20 -7.48
C PRO A 297 8.45 4.46 -8.44
N LEU A 298 7.76 5.60 -8.24
CA LEU A 298 6.79 6.06 -9.22
C LEU A 298 7.48 6.34 -10.57
N THR A 299 6.74 6.11 -11.66
CA THR A 299 7.19 6.47 -13.01
C THR A 299 7.58 7.95 -13.10
N ASN A 300 8.48 8.30 -14.01
CA ASN A 300 8.91 9.70 -14.21
C ASN A 300 7.70 10.63 -14.42
N THR A 301 6.72 10.21 -15.23
CA THR A 301 5.47 10.93 -15.47
C THR A 301 4.68 11.17 -14.18
N ASN A 302 4.52 10.15 -13.34
CA ASN A 302 3.76 10.28 -12.09
C ASN A 302 4.48 11.17 -11.07
N ARG A 303 5.81 11.07 -10.97
CA ARG A 303 6.62 11.94 -10.10
C ARG A 303 6.50 13.40 -10.51
N ALA A 304 6.70 13.68 -11.80
CA ALA A 304 6.53 15.03 -12.35
C ALA A 304 5.11 15.56 -12.10
N ARG A 305 4.10 14.69 -12.24
CA ARG A 305 2.70 15.05 -12.02
C ARG A 305 2.40 15.44 -10.57
N VAL A 306 2.90 14.67 -9.59
CA VAL A 306 2.76 14.96 -8.16
C VAL A 306 3.48 16.26 -7.79
N LEU A 307 4.73 16.43 -8.23
CA LEU A 307 5.51 17.64 -7.97
C LEU A 307 4.86 18.89 -8.57
N ALA A 308 4.35 18.80 -9.80
CA ALA A 308 3.62 19.89 -10.44
C ALA A 308 2.38 20.30 -9.62
N ALA A 309 1.54 19.33 -9.24
CA ALA A 309 0.30 19.60 -8.53
C ALA A 309 0.52 20.18 -7.12
N PHE A 310 1.40 19.55 -6.34
CA PHE A 310 1.45 19.75 -4.88
C PHE A 310 2.65 20.56 -4.39
N VAL A 311 3.70 20.69 -5.20
CA VAL A 311 4.91 21.43 -4.82
C VAL A 311 5.04 22.72 -5.63
N ASN A 312 5.17 22.60 -6.95
CA ASN A 312 5.45 23.73 -7.85
C ASN A 312 4.23 24.63 -8.04
N GLY A 313 3.05 24.03 -8.13
CA GLY A 313 1.79 24.71 -8.40
C GLY A 313 1.42 24.67 -9.88
N THR A 314 0.11 24.71 -10.10
CA THR A 314 -0.53 24.83 -11.41
C THR A 314 -1.74 25.74 -11.27
N THR A 315 -2.47 25.98 -12.35
CA THR A 315 -3.77 26.67 -12.32
C THR A 315 -4.82 25.96 -11.46
N ALA A 316 -4.61 24.69 -11.08
CA ALA A 316 -5.47 23.95 -10.18
C ALA A 316 -5.37 24.41 -8.71
N ASN A 317 -4.32 25.16 -8.35
CA ASN A 317 -4.07 25.65 -6.98
C ASN A 317 -4.07 24.53 -5.91
N LEU A 318 -3.47 23.40 -6.21
CA LEU A 318 -3.35 22.25 -5.28
C LEU A 318 -2.07 22.26 -4.46
N ASN A 319 -1.13 23.15 -4.78
CA ASN A 319 0.16 23.19 -4.11
C ASN A 319 0.02 23.55 -2.63
N ILE A 320 0.93 22.97 -1.84
CA ILE A 320 1.01 23.21 -0.40
C ILE A 320 1.20 24.71 -0.15
N ASN A 321 0.45 25.26 0.80
CA ASN A 321 0.37 26.68 1.12
C ASN A 321 0.11 27.59 -0.10
N ASN A 322 -0.69 27.15 -1.06
CA ASN A 322 -1.19 28.03 -2.13
C ASN A 322 -1.96 29.21 -1.51
N ALA A 323 -1.58 30.45 -1.85
CA ALA A 323 -2.15 31.65 -1.23
C ALA A 323 -3.67 31.80 -1.45
N THR A 324 -4.18 31.45 -2.64
CA THR A 324 -5.61 31.54 -2.96
C THR A 324 -6.44 30.58 -2.12
N ILE A 325 -5.96 29.36 -1.92
CA ILE A 325 -6.69 28.35 -1.14
C ILE A 325 -6.44 28.54 0.36
N CYS A 326 -5.18 28.59 0.77
CA CYS A 326 -4.79 28.61 2.18
C CYS A 326 -4.94 29.99 2.84
N GLY A 327 -5.10 31.08 2.09
CA GLY A 327 -5.47 32.38 2.67
C GLY A 327 -6.84 32.38 3.35
N SER A 328 -7.68 31.38 3.07
CA SER A 328 -9.01 31.20 3.68
C SER A 328 -9.00 30.31 4.94
N TYR A 329 -7.84 29.81 5.38
CA TYR A 329 -7.73 28.85 6.49
C TYR A 329 -6.58 29.22 7.44
N ALA A 330 -6.75 28.95 8.73
CA ALA A 330 -5.67 29.04 9.71
C ALA A 330 -4.53 28.05 9.40
N GLY A 331 -4.88 26.92 8.78
CA GLY A 331 -3.94 25.86 8.44
C GLY A 331 -3.63 24.96 9.62
N ARG A 332 -2.95 23.85 9.35
CA ARG A 332 -2.46 22.94 10.37
C ARG A 332 -1.27 23.58 11.10
N GLY A 333 -1.46 23.86 12.38
CA GLY A 333 -0.41 24.18 13.34
C GLY A 333 0.33 22.94 13.75
#